data_AF-A0A1H4NSS3-F1
#
_entry.id   AF-A0A1H4NSS3-F1
#
_cell.length_a   1.000
_cell.length_b   1.000
_cell.length_c   1.000
_cell.angle_alpha   90.00
_cell.angle_beta   90.00
_cell.angle_gamma   90.00
#
_symmetry.space_group_name_H-M   'P 1'
#
loop_
_entity.id
_entity.type
_entity.pdbx_description
1 polymer ?
#
loop_
_entity_poly.entity_id
_entity_poly.type
_entity_poly.pdbx_seq_one_letter_code
_entity_poly.pdbx_strand_id
1 'polypeptide(L)'
;MEPEAKDVSRSDLVGHWHAGESCDSSLVLEEGGSARWKHWATGYSVRDARITGRQDGQGSWTLETVKGKQYFEVKRGNTFEPMTVLQGDGRLILLQIPGEDPDNSIGCRFEQVDNQKPN
;
A
#
# COMPACT_ATOMS: atom_id res chain seq x y z
N MET A 1 2.16 2.28 -17.52
CA MET A 1 2.54 1.43 -16.37
C MET A 1 3.67 2.14 -15.67
N GLU A 2 3.45 2.58 -14.44
CA GLU A 2 4.50 3.22 -13.65
C GLU A 2 5.61 2.20 -13.34
N PRO A 3 6.89 2.59 -13.43
CA PRO A 3 7.98 1.71 -13.04
C PRO A 3 8.00 1.53 -11.51
N GLU A 4 8.53 0.38 -11.07
CA GLU A 4 8.93 0.21 -9.68
C GLU A 4 9.96 1.28 -9.30
N ALA A 5 9.75 1.90 -8.15
CA ALA A 5 10.68 2.85 -7.58
C ALA A 5 11.99 2.16 -7.18
N LYS A 6 13.09 2.89 -7.24
CA LYS A 6 14.41 2.43 -6.86
C LYS A 6 15.00 3.37 -5.82
N ASP A 7 15.91 2.83 -5.02
CA ASP A 7 16.65 3.57 -3.99
C ASP A 7 15.72 4.26 -2.98
N VAL A 8 14.53 3.69 -2.74
CA VAL A 8 13.55 4.18 -1.78
C VAL A 8 14.10 4.01 -0.36
N SER A 9 14.06 5.06 0.44
CA SER A 9 14.45 5.00 1.85
C SER A 9 13.22 4.80 2.74
N ARG A 10 13.44 4.34 3.98
CA ARG A 10 12.35 4.23 4.97
C ARG A 10 11.66 5.57 5.22
N SER A 11 12.42 6.66 5.26
CA SER A 11 11.88 8.01 5.47
C SER A 11 10.95 8.46 4.35
N ASP A 12 11.16 8.00 3.11
CA ASP A 12 10.28 8.36 1.99
C ASP A 12 8.89 7.73 2.10
N LEU A 13 8.78 6.63 2.86
CA LEU A 13 7.53 5.91 3.08
C LEU A 13 6.75 6.38 4.31
N VAL A 14 7.42 7.04 5.26
CA VAL A 14 6.77 7.51 6.49
C VAL A 14 5.69 8.55 6.15
N GLY A 15 4.51 8.39 6.75
CA GLY A 15 3.40 9.31 6.58
C GLY A 15 2.04 8.63 6.40
N HIS A 16 1.07 9.43 5.99
CA HIS A 16 -0.30 9.04 5.71
C HIS A 16 -0.50 8.84 4.21
N TRP A 17 -1.19 7.75 3.90
CA TRP A 17 -1.43 7.27 2.56
C TRP A 17 -2.90 6.96 2.39
N HIS A 18 -3.47 7.29 1.25
CA HIS A 18 -4.87 7.03 0.94
C HIS A 18 -5.03 6.46 -0.46
N ALA A 19 -5.79 5.36 -0.55
CA ALA A 19 -6.26 4.79 -1.80
C ALA A 19 -7.72 5.14 -1.99
N GLY A 20 -8.00 5.95 -3.02
CA GLY A 20 -9.35 6.40 -3.36
C GLY A 20 -10.18 5.35 -4.09
N GLU A 21 -11.17 5.85 -4.84
CA GLU A 21 -12.07 5.05 -5.68
C GLU A 21 -12.75 3.90 -4.92
N SER A 22 -12.83 2.71 -5.53
CA SER A 22 -13.49 1.54 -4.95
C SER A 22 -12.76 0.95 -3.74
N CYS A 23 -11.48 1.31 -3.53
CA CYS A 23 -10.71 0.83 -2.39
C CYS A 23 -11.13 1.57 -1.12
N ASP A 24 -11.10 2.91 -1.14
CA ASP A 24 -11.39 3.80 -0.01
C ASP A 24 -10.68 3.33 1.28
N SER A 25 -9.35 3.21 1.19
CA SER A 25 -8.50 2.64 2.23
C SER A 25 -7.44 3.65 2.67
N SER A 26 -7.10 3.63 3.96
CA SER A 26 -6.08 4.52 4.53
C SER A 26 -4.99 3.70 5.22
N LEU A 27 -3.74 4.14 5.08
CA LEU A 27 -2.57 3.52 5.67
C LEU A 27 -1.68 4.61 6.29
N VAL A 28 -1.20 4.36 7.50
CA VAL A 28 -0.24 5.21 8.21
C VAL A 28 1.01 4.39 8.46
N LEU A 29 2.15 4.89 8.03
CA LEU A 29 3.47 4.29 8.24
C LEU A 29 4.28 5.18 9.16
N GLU A 30 4.61 4.68 10.35
CA GLU A 30 5.36 5.42 11.37
C GLU A 30 6.85 5.13 11.27
N GLU A 31 7.70 6.09 11.63
CA GLU A 31 9.17 6.01 11.53
C GLU A 31 9.74 4.78 12.26
N GLY A 32 9.19 4.45 13.43
CA GLY A 32 9.55 3.27 14.22
C GLY A 32 9.17 1.92 13.60
N GLY A 33 8.56 1.89 12.42
CA GLY A 33 8.14 0.67 11.74
C GLY A 33 6.75 0.17 12.12
N SER A 34 5.98 0.93 12.91
CA SER A 34 4.58 0.64 13.19
C SER A 34 3.68 1.08 12.04
N ALA A 35 2.61 0.33 11.79
CA ALA A 35 1.63 0.62 10.76
C ALA A 35 0.20 0.58 11.32
N ARG A 36 -0.67 1.45 10.81
CA ARG A 36 -2.11 1.46 11.11
C ARG A 36 -2.89 1.62 9.82
N TRP A 37 -4.02 0.92 9.68
CA TRP A 37 -4.83 1.00 8.48
C TRP A 37 -6.33 1.01 8.80
N LYS A 38 -7.09 1.58 7.88
CA LYS A 38 -8.55 1.56 7.86
C LYS A 38 -9.03 1.11 6.49
N HIS A 39 -10.09 0.31 6.49
CA HIS A 39 -10.76 -0.20 5.30
C HIS A 39 -9.82 -0.96 4.35
N TRP A 40 -8.81 -1.63 4.92
CA TRP A 40 -7.83 -2.37 4.15
C TRP A 40 -8.52 -3.45 3.32
N ALA A 41 -8.38 -3.36 2.00
CA ALA A 41 -9.03 -4.28 1.09
C ALA A 41 -8.45 -5.68 1.23
N THR A 42 -9.29 -6.70 1.45
CA THR A 42 -8.83 -8.09 1.61
C THR A 42 -9.24 -9.00 0.46
N GLY A 43 -10.04 -8.51 -0.48
CA GLY A 43 -10.49 -9.26 -1.64
C GLY A 43 -11.29 -8.41 -2.61
N TYR A 44 -11.41 -8.91 -3.84
CA TYR A 44 -12.13 -8.26 -4.94
C TYR A 44 -12.99 -9.28 -5.69
N SER A 45 -14.15 -8.84 -6.18
CA SER A 45 -15.00 -9.62 -7.09
C SER A 45 -14.96 -8.97 -8.46
N VAL A 46 -14.35 -9.66 -9.44
CA VAL A 46 -14.35 -9.23 -10.84
C VAL A 46 -15.76 -9.17 -11.40
N ARG A 47 -16.61 -10.14 -11.02
CA ARG A 47 -18.02 -10.20 -11.46
C ARG A 47 -18.83 -8.98 -11.02
N ASP A 48 -18.65 -8.56 -9.77
CA ASP A 48 -19.42 -7.45 -9.18
C ASP A 48 -18.67 -6.11 -9.25
N ALA A 49 -17.45 -6.11 -9.80
CA ALA A 49 -16.53 -4.98 -9.86
C ALA A 49 -16.38 -4.23 -8.51
N ARG A 50 -16.21 -4.95 -7.39
CA ARG A 50 -16.14 -4.36 -6.05
C ARG A 50 -15.24 -5.10 -5.07
N ILE A 51 -14.74 -4.36 -4.09
CA ILE A 51 -14.07 -4.91 -2.90
C ILE A 51 -15.07 -5.74 -2.08
N THR A 52 -14.70 -6.98 -1.76
CA THR A 52 -15.56 -7.95 -1.05
C THR A 52 -15.28 -8.04 0.45
N GLY A 53 -14.11 -7.56 0.90
CA GLY A 53 -13.72 -7.57 2.30
C GLY A 53 -12.87 -6.35 2.66
N ARG A 54 -13.10 -5.84 3.88
CA ARG A 54 -12.36 -4.73 4.47
C ARG A 54 -11.99 -5.05 5.90
N GLN A 55 -10.81 -4.63 6.30
CA GLN A 55 -10.33 -4.81 7.66
C GLN A 55 -9.67 -3.53 8.18
N ASP A 56 -9.98 -3.18 9.41
CA ASP A 56 -9.25 -2.17 10.18
C ASP A 56 -8.21 -2.87 11.05
N GLY A 57 -7.10 -2.20 11.34
CA GLY A 57 -6.09 -2.81 12.18
C GLY A 57 -4.81 -2.02 12.31
N GLN A 58 -3.86 -2.68 12.95
CA GLN A 58 -2.52 -2.18 13.21
C GLN A 58 -1.52 -3.33 13.18
N GLY A 59 -0.26 -2.99 12.93
CA GLY A 59 0.83 -3.94 12.81
C GLY A 59 2.16 -3.23 12.63
N SER A 60 3.01 -3.79 11.78
CA SER A 60 4.32 -3.21 11.46
C SER A 60 4.56 -3.20 9.96
N TRP A 61 5.58 -2.49 9.51
CA TRP A 61 6.00 -2.49 8.12
C TRP A 61 7.52 -2.59 7.99
N THR A 62 7.96 -3.21 6.91
CA THR A 62 9.37 -3.43 6.60
C THR A 62 9.67 -2.96 5.18
N LEU A 63 10.88 -2.48 4.99
CA LEU A 63 11.45 -2.18 3.67
C LEU A 63 12.83 -2.81 3.66
N GLU A 64 12.96 -3.92 2.95
CA GLU A 64 14.19 -4.71 2.87
C GLU A 64 14.80 -4.64 1.48
N THR A 65 16.12 -4.78 1.40
CA THR A 65 16.82 -4.89 0.11
C THR A 65 17.53 -6.22 0.03
N VAL A 66 17.09 -7.09 -0.88
CA VAL A 66 17.65 -8.43 -1.08
C VAL A 66 18.13 -8.53 -2.52
N LYS A 67 19.45 -8.79 -2.70
CA LYS A 67 20.10 -8.89 -4.02
C LYS A 67 19.81 -7.69 -4.93
N GLY A 68 19.76 -6.49 -4.36
CA GLY A 68 19.50 -5.24 -5.10
C GLY A 68 18.04 -4.99 -5.47
N LYS A 69 17.10 -5.82 -5.00
CA LYS A 69 15.66 -5.59 -5.12
C LYS A 69 15.08 -5.14 -3.79
N GLN A 70 14.19 -4.15 -3.83
CA GLN A 70 13.51 -3.65 -2.64
C GLN A 70 12.18 -4.36 -2.44
N TYR A 71 11.89 -4.74 -1.21
CA TYR A 71 10.67 -5.44 -0.79
C TYR A 71 10.01 -4.63 0.31
N PHE A 72 8.82 -4.11 0.03
CA PHE A 72 8.00 -3.39 1.00
C PHE A 72 6.82 -4.27 1.40
N GLU A 73 6.65 -4.47 2.71
CA GLU A 73 5.60 -5.33 3.26
C GLU A 73 4.92 -4.67 4.45
N VAL A 74 3.61 -4.87 4.54
CA VAL A 74 2.81 -4.54 5.73
C VAL A 74 2.46 -5.85 6.45
N LYS A 75 2.87 -5.96 7.71
CA LYS A 75 2.61 -7.12 8.56
C LYS A 75 1.28 -6.97 9.28
N ARG A 76 0.32 -7.83 8.94
CA ARG A 76 -1.01 -7.92 9.57
C ARG A 76 -1.11 -9.18 10.42
N GLY A 77 -0.79 -9.06 11.72
CA GLY A 77 -0.72 -10.22 12.60
C GLY A 77 0.41 -11.17 12.19
N ASN A 78 0.08 -12.37 11.73
CA ASN A 78 1.04 -13.35 11.22
C ASN A 78 1.19 -13.34 9.69
N THR A 79 0.45 -12.48 9.00
CA THR A 79 0.50 -12.37 7.53
C THR A 79 1.39 -11.20 7.12
N PHE A 80 2.23 -11.41 6.11
CA PHE A 80 3.01 -10.37 5.45
C PHE A 80 2.34 -10.07 4.12
N GLU A 81 1.96 -8.81 3.92
CA GLU A 81 1.30 -8.38 2.70
C GLU A 81 2.25 -7.52 1.88
N PRO A 82 2.77 -8.06 0.76
CA PRO A 82 3.68 -7.32 -0.10
C PRO A 82 2.91 -6.20 -0.80
N MET A 83 3.54 -5.03 -0.86
CA MET A 83 3.07 -3.90 -1.65
C MET A 83 4.18 -3.47 -2.59
N THR A 84 3.81 -3.14 -3.83
CA THR A 84 4.76 -2.61 -4.81
C THR A 84 4.91 -1.11 -4.60
N VAL A 85 6.15 -0.63 -4.48
CA VAL A 85 6.44 0.81 -4.47
C VAL A 85 6.69 1.26 -5.89
N LEU A 86 5.84 2.12 -6.41
CA LEU A 86 5.90 2.66 -7.77
C LEU A 86 6.33 4.12 -7.76
N GLN A 87 6.92 4.57 -8.86
CA GLN A 87 7.23 5.98 -9.10
C GLN A 87 6.33 6.52 -10.22
N GLY A 88 5.36 7.38 -9.86
CA GLY A 88 4.43 8.03 -10.81
C GLY A 88 4.43 9.54 -10.62
N ASP A 89 4.56 10.31 -11.71
CA ASP A 89 4.50 11.79 -11.71
C ASP A 89 5.38 12.47 -10.64
N GLY A 90 6.58 11.92 -10.41
CA GLY A 90 7.53 12.43 -9.41
C GLY A 90 7.15 12.13 -7.95
N ARG A 91 6.12 11.31 -7.72
CA ARG A 91 5.66 10.86 -6.40
C ARG A 91 5.77 9.35 -6.27
N LEU A 92 5.87 8.90 -5.02
CA LEU A 92 5.77 7.48 -4.69
C LEU A 92 4.29 7.09 -4.60
N ILE A 93 3.99 5.86 -5.02
CA ILE A 93 2.67 5.24 -4.92
C ILE A 93 2.86 3.86 -4.33
N LEU A 94 2.07 3.50 -3.32
CA LEU A 94 2.05 2.13 -2.79
C LEU A 94 0.90 1.39 -3.43
N LEU A 95 1.21 0.33 -4.16
CA LEU A 95 0.24 -0.51 -4.84
C LEU A 95 -0.03 -1.76 -4.01
N GLN A 96 -1.26 -1.91 -3.56
CA GLN A 96 -1.78 -3.14 -2.96
C GLN A 96 -2.65 -3.87 -3.99
N ILE A 97 -2.50 -5.19 -4.10
CA ILE A 97 -3.39 -6.06 -4.87
C ILE A 97 -4.20 -6.93 -3.88
N PRO A 98 -5.50 -6.65 -3.65
CA PRO A 98 -6.29 -7.39 -2.67
C PRO A 98 -6.57 -8.85 -3.09
N GLY A 99 -6.64 -9.75 -2.12
CA GLY A 99 -6.99 -11.17 -2.35
C GLY A 99 -5.79 -12.04 -2.75
N GLU A 100 -6.06 -13.31 -3.04
CA GLU A 100 -5.03 -14.33 -3.32
C GLU A 100 -4.72 -14.50 -4.81
N ASP A 101 -5.58 -13.98 -5.69
CA ASP A 101 -5.47 -14.08 -7.14
C ASP A 101 -5.28 -12.68 -7.76
N PRO A 102 -4.02 -12.29 -8.07
CA PRO A 102 -3.72 -11.00 -8.66
C PRO A 102 -4.35 -10.78 -10.03
N ASP A 103 -4.58 -11.85 -10.81
CA ASP A 103 -5.18 -11.76 -12.15
C ASP A 103 -6.69 -11.44 -12.07
N ASN A 104 -7.31 -11.74 -10.94
CA ASN A 104 -8.72 -11.48 -10.65
C ASN A 104 -8.92 -10.40 -9.57
N SER A 105 -8.05 -9.38 -9.57
CA SER A 105 -8.08 -8.30 -8.59
C SER A 105 -7.94 -6.90 -9.22
N ILE A 106 -7.86 -5.88 -8.38
CA ILE A 106 -7.61 -4.49 -8.76
C ILE A 106 -6.41 -3.94 -8.01
N GLY A 107 -5.81 -2.87 -8.56
CA GLY A 107 -4.78 -2.12 -7.87
C GLY A 107 -5.36 -1.06 -6.94
N CYS A 108 -5.25 -1.25 -5.63
CA CYS A 108 -5.48 -0.18 -4.67
C CYS A 108 -4.22 0.69 -4.59
N ARG A 109 -4.31 1.88 -5.19
CA ARG A 109 -3.20 2.82 -5.34
C ARG A 109 -3.24 3.84 -4.21
N PHE A 110 -2.30 3.72 -3.29
CA PHE A 110 -2.17 4.63 -2.17
C PHE A 110 -1.25 5.79 -2.53
N GLU A 111 -1.77 6.99 -2.44
CA GLU A 111 -1.01 8.24 -2.60
C GLU A 111 -0.78 8.89 -1.23
N GLN A 112 0.38 9.52 -1.06
CA GLN A 112 0.71 10.19 0.18
C GLN A 112 -0.11 11.48 0.34
N VAL A 113 -0.83 11.63 1.45
CA VAL A 113 -1.73 12.78 1.69
C VAL A 113 -1.11 13.89 2.52
N ASP A 114 -0.01 13.62 3.25
CA ASP A 114 0.66 14.61 4.10
C ASP A 114 1.25 15.82 3.33
N ASN A 115 1.51 15.64 2.03
CA ASN A 115 2.08 16.67 1.16
C ASN A 115 1.01 17.52 0.45
N GLN A 116 -0.28 17.28 0.70
CA GLN A 116 -1.34 18.14 0.16
C GLN A 116 -1.51 19.36 1.07
N LYS A 117 -0.81 20.45 0.75
CA LYS A 117 -1.19 21.77 1.28
C LYS A 117 -2.67 22.01 0.91
N PRO A 118 -3.55 22.36 1.87
CA PRO A 118 -4.84 22.92 1.50
C PRO A 118 -4.57 24.24 0.77
N ASN A 119 -5.08 24.36 -0.46
CA ASN A 119 -5.19 25.64 -1.16
C ASN A 119 -6.19 26.55 -0.45
#